data_AF-A0A9C8GQH7-F1
#
_entry.id   AF-A0A9C8GQH7-F1
#
_cell.length_a   1.000
_cell.length_b   1.000
_cell.length_c   1.000
_cell.angle_alpha   90.00
_cell.angle_beta   90.00
_cell.angle_gamma   90.00
#
_symmetry.space_group_name_H-M   'P 1'
#
loop_
_entity.id
_entity.type
_entity.pdbx_description
1 polymer ?
#
loop_
_entity_poly.entity_id
_entity_poly.type
_entity_poly.pdbx_seq_one_letter_code
_entity_poly.pdbx_strand_id
1 'polypeptide(L)'
;MDKEYLKRSEEGQVLVLLVFGIIALLAVAGLAIDGGTVFLQRRRMQNSADASALAGTRLLAAAICEKDGVDDASIWAEVQAYAAKNGVNDPADNVMAYYVNHEKQALGLVGDGTIPHGATGISSTVKITSSTYFMMLVGIDEAGASAAALAVTGPPLMLSGGLRPFGVPHDVVKDLDPDDDANNDFSITFKNDGGSVTWGDGNLAQHRGWMNMGYLWNNSENPTFPRAISQAGNAADLKEWMANGWDGTIYIDCLWRDGCANGDFIHAKPGTNSSAVCQAPVDPDQITIPVYDIIADCEPEIPDPKPDCPTQGSGFCYHIIGVAAVRITGCSQGGGTIAMELDRLVTGEGMPNLSEYTGFGGTQACAGGYQIVNLSK
;
A
#
# COMPACT_ATOMS: atom_id res chain seq x y z
N MET A 1 89.70 14.27 -14.52
CA MET A 1 89.70 13.14 -13.57
C MET A 1 89.05 13.59 -12.28
N ASP A 2 87.90 13.13 -11.82
CA ASP A 2 86.72 12.52 -12.41
C ASP A 2 85.63 12.77 -11.35
N LYS A 3 84.44 13.22 -11.77
CA LYS A 3 83.24 13.12 -10.93
C LYS A 3 82.90 11.63 -10.83
N GLU A 4 82.45 11.12 -9.68
CA GLU A 4 81.27 10.22 -9.61
C GLU A 4 80.94 9.62 -8.22
N TYR A 5 79.68 9.83 -7.84
CA TYR A 5 78.74 9.03 -7.02
C TYR A 5 79.03 8.64 -5.56
N LEU A 6 78.61 9.52 -4.65
CA LEU A 6 78.04 9.14 -3.34
C LEU A 6 76.51 9.29 -3.37
N LYS A 7 75.80 8.27 -3.88
CA LYS A 7 74.35 8.10 -3.70
C LYS A 7 74.00 6.63 -3.96
N ARG A 8 74.06 5.79 -2.92
CA ARG A 8 73.67 4.37 -3.07
C ARG A 8 73.22 3.69 -1.77
N SER A 9 72.35 4.31 -0.99
CA SER A 9 71.66 3.58 0.10
C SER A 9 70.21 4.00 0.40
N GLU A 10 69.58 4.85 -0.40
CA GLU A 10 68.16 5.24 -0.17
C GLU A 10 67.17 4.60 -1.17
N GLU A 11 67.64 3.93 -2.23
CA GLU A 11 66.76 3.38 -3.26
C GLU A 11 66.06 2.06 -2.86
N GLY A 12 66.52 1.37 -1.81
CA GLY A 12 65.92 0.12 -1.34
C GLY A 12 64.75 0.30 -0.36
N GLN A 13 64.76 1.35 0.46
CA GLN A 13 63.76 1.56 1.52
C GLN A 13 62.43 2.06 0.95
N VAL A 14 62.48 2.87 -0.12
CA VAL A 14 61.29 3.37 -0.81
C VAL A 14 60.48 2.21 -1.39
N LEU A 15 61.14 1.19 -1.94
CA LEU A 15 60.46 -0.01 -2.46
C LEU A 15 59.73 -0.77 -1.36
N VAL A 16 60.34 -0.91 -0.18
CA VAL A 16 59.72 -1.59 0.97
C VAL A 16 58.48 -0.83 1.45
N LEU A 17 58.58 0.49 1.63
CA LEU A 17 57.44 1.33 2.01
C LEU A 17 56.33 1.33 0.96
N LEU A 18 56.68 1.32 -0.33
CA LEU A 18 55.73 1.23 -1.42
C LEU A 18 54.97 -0.10 -1.39
N VAL A 19 55.66 -1.23 -1.19
CA VAL A 19 55.04 -2.55 -1.09
C VAL A 19 54.07 -2.62 0.09
N PHE A 20 54.48 -2.17 1.28
CA PHE A 20 53.59 -2.12 2.43
C PHE A 20 52.42 -1.15 2.23
N GLY A 21 52.63 -0.02 1.57
CA GLY A 21 51.58 0.93 1.21
C GLY A 21 50.55 0.32 0.27
N ILE A 22 50.99 -0.42 -0.76
CA ILE A 22 50.08 -1.13 -1.69
C ILE A 22 49.30 -2.20 -0.94
N ILE A 23 49.95 -2.99 -0.07
CA ILE A 23 49.26 -4.01 0.74
C ILE A 23 48.21 -3.37 1.65
N ALA A 24 48.54 -2.27 2.32
CA ALA A 24 47.59 -1.54 3.16
C ALA A 24 46.40 -0.99 2.36
N LEU A 25 46.65 -0.42 1.17
CA LEU A 25 45.59 0.06 0.28
C LEU A 25 44.71 -1.07 -0.24
N LEU A 26 45.28 -2.22 -0.62
CA LEU A 26 44.53 -3.40 -1.04
C LEU A 26 43.69 -3.99 0.11
N ALA A 27 44.20 -3.97 1.35
CA ALA A 27 43.45 -4.39 2.52
C ALA A 27 42.23 -3.49 2.80
N VAL A 28 42.41 -2.17 2.71
CA VAL A 28 41.31 -1.20 2.88
C VAL A 28 40.30 -1.31 1.74
N ALA A 29 40.76 -1.44 0.49
CA ALA A 29 39.88 -1.64 -0.67
C ALA A 29 39.08 -2.95 -0.55
N GLY A 30 39.74 -4.02 -0.11
CA GLY A 30 39.11 -5.30 0.15
C GLY A 30 38.02 -5.25 1.22
N LEU A 31 38.30 -4.58 2.34
CA LEU A 31 37.32 -4.35 3.40
C LEU A 31 36.13 -3.48 2.91
N ALA A 32 36.40 -2.48 2.07
CA ALA A 32 35.35 -1.65 1.47
C ALA A 32 34.47 -2.46 0.50
N ILE A 33 35.05 -3.39 -0.27
CA ILE A 33 34.32 -4.31 -1.14
C ILE A 33 33.44 -5.25 -0.31
N ASP A 34 34.01 -5.92 0.69
CA ASP A 34 33.26 -6.83 1.57
C ASP A 34 32.16 -6.11 2.37
N GLY A 35 32.42 -4.89 2.84
CA GLY A 35 31.39 -4.08 3.49
C GLY A 35 30.26 -3.66 2.54
N GLY A 36 30.62 -3.29 1.31
CA GLY A 36 29.66 -2.94 0.26
C GLY A 36 28.78 -4.11 -0.17
N THR A 37 29.35 -5.31 -0.30
CA THR A 37 28.61 -6.53 -0.66
C THR A 37 27.61 -6.92 0.42
N VAL A 38 28.01 -6.90 1.70
CA VAL A 38 27.11 -7.17 2.84
C VAL A 38 25.96 -6.16 2.90
N PHE A 39 26.22 -4.88 2.65
CA PHE A 39 25.17 -3.86 2.62
C PHE A 39 24.16 -4.10 1.49
N LEU A 40 24.65 -4.41 0.28
CA LEU A 40 23.79 -4.73 -0.86
C LEU A 40 22.95 -6.00 -0.61
N GLN A 41 23.54 -7.01 0.03
CA GLN A 41 22.83 -8.23 0.42
C GLN A 41 21.68 -7.93 1.39
N ARG A 42 21.88 -7.07 2.39
CA ARG A 42 20.79 -6.66 3.31
C ARG A 42 19.60 -6.04 2.59
N ARG A 43 19.84 -5.15 1.63
CA ARG A 43 18.76 -4.54 0.82
C ARG A 43 18.03 -5.58 -0.03
N ARG A 44 18.78 -6.50 -0.65
CA ARG A 44 18.18 -7.63 -1.39
C ARG A 44 17.32 -8.52 -0.50
N MET A 45 17.75 -8.77 0.74
CA MET A 45 16.96 -9.52 1.73
C MET A 45 15.67 -8.85 2.08
N GLN A 46 15.67 -7.53 2.30
CA GLN A 46 14.42 -6.83 2.58
C GLN A 46 13.45 -6.92 1.39
N ASN A 47 13.92 -6.61 0.18
CA ASN A 47 13.10 -6.73 -1.02
C ASN A 47 12.57 -8.15 -1.23
N SER A 48 13.39 -9.17 -0.95
CA SER A 48 12.99 -10.57 -1.04
C SER A 48 11.92 -10.92 -0.01
N ALA A 49 12.09 -10.50 1.25
CA ALA A 49 11.13 -10.76 2.30
C ALA A 49 9.78 -10.08 2.00
N ASP A 50 9.81 -8.81 1.62
CA ASP A 50 8.62 -8.03 1.26
C ASP A 50 7.86 -8.70 0.09
N ALA A 51 8.59 -9.06 -0.98
CA ALA A 51 8.01 -9.73 -2.14
C ALA A 51 7.41 -11.11 -1.78
N SER A 52 8.11 -11.92 -0.99
CA SER A 52 7.63 -13.22 -0.53
C SER A 52 6.40 -13.11 0.36
N ALA A 53 6.38 -12.17 1.31
CA ALA A 53 5.25 -11.94 2.19
C ALA A 53 4.03 -11.48 1.39
N LEU A 54 4.21 -10.52 0.47
CA LEU A 54 3.15 -9.99 -0.38
C LEU A 54 2.57 -11.05 -1.30
N ALA A 55 3.43 -11.84 -1.96
CA ALA A 55 3.01 -12.87 -2.90
C ALA A 55 2.24 -14.01 -2.20
N GLY A 56 2.78 -14.52 -1.09
CA GLY A 56 2.06 -15.49 -0.28
C GLY A 56 0.72 -14.96 0.21
N THR A 57 0.69 -13.74 0.74
CA THR A 57 -0.53 -13.15 1.29
C THR A 57 -1.58 -12.89 0.20
N ARG A 58 -1.19 -12.63 -1.05
CA ARG A 58 -2.11 -12.53 -2.22
C ARG A 58 -2.83 -13.84 -2.49
N LEU A 59 -2.13 -14.97 -2.44
CA LEU A 59 -2.76 -16.28 -2.55
C LEU A 59 -3.62 -16.59 -1.32
N LEU A 60 -3.15 -16.26 -0.11
CA LEU A 60 -3.97 -16.39 1.09
C LEU A 60 -5.29 -15.60 0.97
N ALA A 61 -5.25 -14.36 0.48
CA ALA A 61 -6.44 -13.55 0.23
C ALA A 61 -7.41 -14.23 -0.76
N ALA A 62 -6.88 -14.84 -1.83
CA ALA A 62 -7.69 -15.64 -2.75
C ALA A 62 -8.30 -16.89 -2.09
N ALA A 63 -7.55 -17.55 -1.20
CA ALA A 63 -8.03 -18.70 -0.43
C ALA A 63 -9.12 -18.30 0.59
N ILE A 64 -8.99 -17.14 1.24
CA ILE A 64 -10.01 -16.59 2.14
C ILE A 64 -11.31 -16.31 1.38
N CYS A 65 -11.20 -15.91 0.11
CA CYS A 65 -12.36 -15.70 -0.76
C CYS A 65 -12.88 -16.95 -1.46
N GLU A 66 -12.56 -18.13 -0.92
CA GLU A 66 -13.03 -19.43 -1.41
C GLU A 66 -12.76 -19.66 -2.91
N LYS A 67 -11.67 -19.09 -3.46
CA LYS A 67 -11.27 -19.39 -4.84
C LYS A 67 -10.74 -20.81 -4.93
N ASP A 68 -11.36 -21.64 -5.77
CA ASP A 68 -10.95 -23.01 -6.03
C ASP A 68 -9.45 -23.11 -6.40
N GLY A 69 -8.75 -24.07 -5.79
CA GLY A 69 -7.38 -24.44 -6.16
C GLY A 69 -6.25 -23.73 -5.43
N VAL A 70 -6.54 -22.92 -4.40
CA VAL A 70 -5.50 -22.38 -3.50
C VAL A 70 -5.43 -23.20 -2.22
N ASP A 71 -4.31 -23.91 -2.04
CA ASP A 71 -3.96 -24.65 -0.83
C ASP A 71 -2.67 -24.14 -0.19
N ASP A 72 -2.33 -24.65 1.00
CA ASP A 72 -1.10 -24.29 1.71
C ASP A 72 0.17 -24.54 0.86
N ALA A 73 0.19 -25.63 0.08
CA ALA A 73 1.31 -25.96 -0.79
C ALA A 73 1.51 -24.92 -1.91
N SER A 74 0.42 -24.43 -2.52
CA SER A 74 0.46 -23.39 -3.55
C SER A 74 0.96 -22.05 -2.98
N ILE A 75 0.54 -21.69 -1.77
CA ILE A 75 1.00 -20.50 -1.05
C ILE A 75 2.49 -20.62 -0.76
N TRP A 76 2.94 -21.78 -0.26
CA TRP A 76 4.35 -22.03 0.02
C TRP A 76 5.23 -21.99 -1.24
N ALA A 77 4.75 -22.55 -2.35
CA ALA A 77 5.43 -22.51 -3.63
C ALA A 77 5.63 -21.06 -4.12
N GLU A 78 4.60 -20.21 -3.97
CA GLU A 78 4.65 -18.81 -4.39
C GLU A 78 5.61 -17.97 -3.53
N VAL A 79 5.58 -18.18 -2.21
CA VAL A 79 6.53 -17.55 -1.25
C VAL A 79 7.98 -17.83 -1.66
N GLN A 80 8.29 -19.10 -1.97
CA GLN A 80 9.62 -19.53 -2.41
C GLN A 80 9.96 -19.00 -3.81
N ALA A 81 9.01 -18.98 -4.74
CA ALA A 81 9.22 -18.48 -6.09
C ALA A 81 9.63 -16.99 -6.10
N TYR A 82 8.97 -16.16 -5.28
CA TYR A 82 9.34 -14.75 -5.16
C TYR A 82 10.65 -14.53 -4.41
N ALA A 83 10.98 -15.39 -3.43
CA ALA A 83 12.30 -15.36 -2.82
C ALA A 83 13.41 -15.66 -3.83
N ALA A 84 13.24 -16.72 -4.63
CA ALA A 84 14.19 -17.12 -5.66
C ALA A 84 14.38 -16.01 -6.73
N LYS A 85 13.29 -15.38 -7.18
CA LYS A 85 13.34 -14.23 -8.10
C LYS A 85 14.12 -13.05 -7.53
N ASN A 86 14.16 -12.89 -6.20
CA ASN A 86 14.91 -11.84 -5.51
C ASN A 86 16.33 -12.27 -5.07
N GLY A 87 16.82 -13.39 -5.59
CA GLY A 87 18.22 -13.81 -5.46
C GLY A 87 18.51 -14.75 -4.30
N VAL A 88 17.49 -15.35 -3.69
CA VAL A 88 17.65 -16.39 -2.67
C VAL A 88 17.90 -17.73 -3.35
N ASN A 89 19.07 -18.32 -3.11
CA ASN A 89 19.34 -19.69 -3.52
C ASN A 89 18.71 -20.67 -2.52
N ASP A 90 18.26 -21.82 -2.99
CA ASP A 90 17.66 -22.88 -2.16
C ASP A 90 16.60 -22.32 -1.19
N PRO A 91 15.53 -21.69 -1.70
CA PRO A 91 14.55 -20.98 -0.87
C PRO A 91 13.86 -21.90 0.15
N ALA A 92 13.82 -23.22 -0.08
CA ALA A 92 13.30 -24.19 0.87
C ALA A 92 14.05 -24.19 2.22
N ASP A 93 15.36 -23.93 2.20
CA ASP A 93 16.22 -23.92 3.39
C ASP A 93 16.43 -22.49 3.95
N ASN A 94 16.21 -21.49 3.11
CA ASN A 94 16.59 -20.10 3.35
C ASN A 94 15.42 -19.14 3.56
N VAL A 95 14.19 -19.63 3.39
CA VAL A 95 12.95 -18.90 3.65
C VAL A 95 12.17 -19.60 4.75
N MET A 96 11.65 -18.83 5.68
CA MET A 96 10.63 -19.30 6.63
C MET A 96 9.42 -18.38 6.51
N ALA A 97 8.22 -18.96 6.49
CA ALA A 97 7.00 -18.18 6.46
C ALA A 97 5.97 -18.69 7.47
N TYR A 98 5.22 -17.76 8.06
CA TYR A 98 4.18 -18.04 9.05
C TYR A 98 2.87 -17.37 8.63
N TYR A 99 1.76 -18.10 8.78
CA TYR A 99 0.45 -17.49 8.82
C TYR A 99 0.31 -16.67 10.10
N VAL A 100 -0.27 -15.48 9.99
CA VAL A 100 -0.60 -14.64 11.14
C VAL A 100 -2.09 -14.32 11.19
N ASN A 101 -2.59 -14.01 12.38
CA ASN A 101 -3.92 -13.40 12.56
C ASN A 101 -3.86 -11.86 12.49
N HIS A 102 -5.02 -11.21 12.65
CA HIS A 102 -5.13 -9.75 12.60
C HIS A 102 -4.38 -9.06 13.75
N GLU A 103 -4.19 -9.73 14.89
CA GLU A 103 -3.33 -9.27 15.99
C GLU A 103 -1.83 -9.51 15.73
N LYS A 104 -1.46 -9.92 14.51
CA LYS A 104 -0.09 -10.25 14.08
C LYS A 104 0.56 -11.41 14.85
N GLN A 105 -0.25 -12.26 15.46
CA GLN A 105 0.22 -13.46 16.15
C GLN A 105 0.39 -14.59 15.13
N ALA A 106 1.52 -15.31 15.21
CA ALA A 106 1.76 -16.46 14.37
C ALA A 106 0.81 -17.62 14.72
N LEU A 107 0.11 -18.15 13.72
CA LEU A 107 -0.84 -19.26 13.84
C LEU A 107 -0.24 -20.60 13.44
N GLY A 108 0.69 -20.61 12.48
CA GLY A 108 1.29 -21.82 11.94
C GLY A 108 2.30 -21.53 10.84
N LEU A 109 3.10 -22.53 10.47
CA LEU A 109 4.03 -22.44 9.35
C LEU A 109 3.28 -22.54 8.02
N VAL A 110 3.74 -21.78 7.03
CA VAL A 110 3.32 -21.96 5.64
C VAL A 110 4.07 -23.16 5.06
N GLY A 111 3.37 -24.08 4.38
CA GLY A 111 3.93 -25.32 3.84
C GLY A 111 3.80 -26.54 4.78
N ASP A 112 3.10 -26.41 5.91
CA ASP A 112 2.87 -27.51 6.88
C ASP A 112 1.63 -28.37 6.56
N GLY A 113 0.97 -28.09 5.44
CA GLY A 113 -0.10 -28.90 4.86
C GLY A 113 -1.52 -28.36 5.04
N THR A 114 -1.74 -27.36 5.89
CA THR A 114 -3.06 -26.75 6.11
C THR A 114 -2.96 -25.25 6.37
N ILE A 115 -3.90 -24.48 5.81
CA ILE A 115 -4.06 -23.06 6.11
C ILE A 115 -4.82 -22.94 7.44
N PRO A 116 -4.25 -22.34 8.50
CA PRO A 116 -4.93 -22.19 9.78
C PRO A 116 -6.19 -21.32 9.68
N HIS A 117 -7.23 -21.70 10.42
CA HIS A 117 -8.43 -20.87 10.57
C HIS A 117 -8.05 -19.52 11.21
N GLY A 118 -8.61 -18.43 10.71
CA GLY A 118 -8.27 -17.09 11.18
C GLY A 118 -6.98 -16.51 10.60
N ALA A 119 -6.33 -17.18 9.65
CA ALA A 119 -5.17 -16.61 8.95
C ALA A 119 -5.58 -15.38 8.13
N THR A 120 -4.84 -14.29 8.31
CA THR A 120 -5.09 -12.97 7.72
C THR A 120 -3.86 -12.40 7.06
N GLY A 121 -2.72 -13.08 7.09
CA GLY A 121 -1.47 -12.57 6.56
C GLY A 121 -0.38 -13.61 6.58
N ILE A 122 0.73 -13.29 5.91
CA ILE A 122 1.95 -14.08 5.94
C ILE A 122 3.11 -13.19 6.34
N SER A 123 3.81 -13.62 7.40
CA SER A 123 5.14 -13.14 7.71
C SER A 123 6.17 -14.01 7.01
N SER A 124 7.15 -13.41 6.35
CA SER A 124 8.28 -14.10 5.73
C SER A 124 9.58 -13.66 6.41
N THR A 125 10.52 -14.58 6.53
CA THR A 125 11.90 -14.32 6.96
C THR A 125 12.82 -14.99 5.97
N VAL A 126 13.72 -14.20 5.37
CA VAL A 126 14.63 -14.65 4.33
C VAL A 126 16.06 -14.52 4.82
N LYS A 127 16.90 -15.51 4.52
CA LYS A 127 18.33 -15.53 4.85
C LYS A 127 19.16 -15.78 3.58
N ILE A 128 20.31 -15.12 3.47
CA ILE A 128 21.34 -15.46 2.51
C ILE A 128 22.68 -15.51 3.23
N THR A 129 23.49 -16.49 2.85
CA THR A 129 24.91 -16.59 3.23
C THR A 129 25.77 -16.41 1.98
N SER A 130 26.89 -15.70 2.10
CA SER A 130 27.82 -15.52 0.99
C SER A 130 29.26 -15.51 1.49
N SER A 131 30.17 -16.05 0.68
CA SER A 131 31.59 -16.03 0.98
C SER A 131 32.12 -14.60 1.03
N THR A 132 33.02 -14.34 1.97
CA THR A 132 33.75 -13.08 2.03
C THR A 132 35.09 -13.24 1.29
N TYR A 133 35.67 -12.15 0.80
CA TYR A 133 36.94 -12.23 0.07
C TYR A 133 38.13 -11.85 0.95
N PHE A 134 38.04 -10.75 1.68
CA PHE A 134 39.11 -10.24 2.54
C PHE A 134 38.85 -10.50 4.02
N MET A 135 37.59 -10.54 4.46
CA MET A 135 37.26 -10.97 5.81
C MET A 135 37.66 -12.44 6.07
N MET A 136 37.79 -13.24 5.01
CA MET A 136 38.38 -14.59 5.05
C MET A 136 39.81 -14.58 5.65
N LEU A 137 40.60 -13.53 5.39
CA LEU A 137 41.97 -13.42 5.92
C LEU A 137 42.02 -13.21 7.44
N VAL A 138 40.92 -12.78 8.05
CA VAL A 138 40.78 -12.65 9.50
C VAL A 138 39.89 -13.75 10.11
N GLY A 139 39.62 -14.82 9.34
CA GLY A 139 38.89 -16.00 9.79
C GLY A 139 37.37 -15.89 9.73
N ILE A 140 36.82 -14.95 8.95
CA ILE A 140 35.38 -14.85 8.67
C ILE A 140 35.16 -15.27 7.23
N ASP A 141 34.93 -16.55 7.00
CA ASP A 141 34.87 -17.10 5.63
C ASP A 141 33.52 -16.82 4.94
N GLU A 142 32.48 -16.54 5.73
CA GLU A 142 31.13 -16.27 5.25
C GLU A 142 30.46 -15.12 6.03
N ALA A 143 29.63 -14.34 5.33
CA ALA A 143 28.78 -13.33 5.91
C ALA A 143 27.32 -13.60 5.53
N GLY A 144 26.46 -13.60 6.55
CA GLY A 144 25.01 -13.78 6.39
C GLY A 144 24.25 -12.45 6.49
N ALA A 145 23.17 -12.33 5.73
CA ALA A 145 22.17 -11.30 5.89
C ALA A 145 20.79 -11.95 6.05
N SER A 146 19.95 -11.36 6.90
CA SER A 146 18.56 -11.77 7.07
C SER A 146 17.64 -10.56 7.08
N ALA A 147 16.43 -10.73 6.58
CA ALA A 147 15.36 -9.74 6.67
C ALA A 147 14.02 -10.43 6.92
N ALA A 148 13.09 -9.69 7.50
CA ALA A 148 11.73 -10.14 7.72
C ALA A 148 10.75 -9.10 7.17
N ALA A 149 9.59 -9.61 6.74
CA ALA A 149 8.48 -8.80 6.28
C ALA A 149 7.18 -9.43 6.76
N LEU A 150 6.15 -8.62 6.87
CA LEU A 150 4.79 -9.06 7.13
C LEU A 150 3.90 -8.44 6.07
N ALA A 151 3.06 -9.26 5.46
CA ALA A 151 1.94 -8.78 4.67
C ALA A 151 0.65 -9.34 5.27
N VAL A 152 -0.39 -8.51 5.28
CA VAL A 152 -1.71 -8.87 5.79
C VAL A 152 -2.74 -8.56 4.71
N THR A 153 -3.71 -9.44 4.61
CA THR A 153 -4.97 -9.19 3.95
C THR A 153 -5.86 -8.39 4.89
N GLY A 154 -6.70 -7.54 4.32
CA GLY A 154 -7.84 -7.01 5.03
C GLY A 154 -8.72 -6.18 4.14
N PRO A 155 -9.84 -5.69 4.68
CA PRO A 155 -10.62 -4.67 4.02
C PRO A 155 -9.70 -3.50 3.63
N PRO A 156 -9.86 -2.92 2.44
CA PRO A 156 -9.07 -1.79 1.95
C PRO A 156 -8.90 -0.64 2.94
N LEU A 157 -9.87 -0.47 3.83
CA LEU A 157 -9.98 0.67 4.75
C LEU A 157 -9.21 0.44 6.05
N MET A 158 -8.92 -0.81 6.43
CA MET A 158 -8.24 -1.13 7.68
C MET A 158 -6.72 -1.09 7.57
N LEU A 159 -6.17 -1.37 6.38
CA LEU A 159 -4.73 -1.37 6.14
C LEU A 159 -4.15 0.03 5.89
N SER A 160 -5.00 1.02 5.59
CA SER A 160 -4.62 2.39 5.24
C SER A 160 -5.11 3.44 6.25
N GLY A 161 -5.59 3.00 7.41
CA GLY A 161 -6.12 3.90 8.45
C GLY A 161 -7.35 4.68 8.01
N GLY A 162 -8.36 4.00 7.46
CA GLY A 162 -9.70 4.50 7.11
C GLY A 162 -9.84 5.26 5.79
N LEU A 163 -11.09 5.52 5.37
CA LEU A 163 -11.41 6.33 4.20
C LEU A 163 -11.16 7.81 4.46
N ARG A 164 -10.53 8.47 3.49
CA ARG A 164 -10.46 9.94 3.48
C ARG A 164 -11.72 10.52 2.83
N PRO A 165 -12.22 11.67 3.33
CA PRO A 165 -13.49 12.25 2.91
C PRO A 165 -13.41 13.00 1.56
N PHE A 166 -12.72 12.43 0.58
CA PHE A 166 -12.64 12.91 -0.80
C PHE A 166 -12.31 11.72 -1.70
N GLY A 167 -12.67 11.78 -2.98
CA GLY A 167 -12.48 10.66 -3.90
C GLY A 167 -12.08 11.11 -5.30
N VAL A 168 -11.93 10.14 -6.19
CA VAL A 168 -11.57 10.40 -7.59
C VAL A 168 -12.54 9.70 -8.55
N PRO A 169 -12.76 10.26 -9.75
CA PRO A 169 -13.56 9.60 -10.76
C PRO A 169 -12.86 8.33 -11.26
N HIS A 170 -13.65 7.38 -11.76
CA HIS A 170 -13.17 6.13 -12.35
C HIS A 170 -12.15 6.35 -13.48
N ASP A 171 -12.27 7.44 -14.23
CA ASP A 171 -11.35 7.76 -15.32
C ASP A 171 -9.91 8.02 -14.82
N VAL A 172 -9.73 8.65 -13.66
CA VAL A 172 -8.40 8.86 -13.07
C VAL A 172 -7.69 7.54 -12.83
N VAL A 173 -8.39 6.59 -12.21
CA VAL A 173 -7.80 5.30 -11.85
C VAL A 173 -7.66 4.35 -13.03
N LYS A 174 -8.31 4.66 -14.16
CA LYS A 174 -8.21 3.91 -15.41
C LYS A 174 -7.07 4.42 -16.29
N ASP A 175 -6.82 5.72 -16.28
CA ASP A 175 -5.81 6.37 -17.12
C ASP A 175 -4.41 6.34 -16.51
N LEU A 176 -4.32 6.28 -15.18
CA LEU A 176 -3.05 6.23 -14.44
C LEU A 176 -2.60 4.78 -14.22
N ASP A 177 -1.29 4.57 -14.24
CA ASP A 177 -0.64 3.29 -13.97
C ASP A 177 0.16 3.39 -12.66
N PRO A 178 -0.22 2.69 -11.58
CA PRO A 178 0.49 2.75 -10.31
C PRO A 178 1.95 2.28 -10.38
N ASP A 179 2.31 1.49 -11.40
CA ASP A 179 3.68 0.98 -11.58
C ASP A 179 4.54 1.91 -12.47
N ASP A 180 3.98 3.00 -12.99
CA ASP A 180 4.68 4.01 -13.80
C ASP A 180 4.80 5.35 -13.05
N ASP A 181 5.97 5.62 -12.47
CA ASP A 181 6.29 6.87 -11.77
C ASP A 181 6.12 8.14 -12.63
N ALA A 182 6.02 8.02 -13.96
CA ALA A 182 5.76 9.13 -14.86
C ALA A 182 4.27 9.34 -15.17
N ASN A 183 3.39 8.41 -14.79
CA ASN A 183 1.96 8.41 -15.10
C ASN A 183 1.12 7.85 -13.93
N ASN A 184 1.46 8.22 -12.70
CA ASN A 184 0.69 7.85 -11.51
C ASN A 184 0.20 9.06 -10.71
N ASP A 185 0.47 10.29 -11.15
CA ASP A 185 0.19 11.50 -10.39
C ASP A 185 -1.17 12.14 -10.74
N PHE A 186 -1.82 12.67 -9.71
CA PHE A 186 -3.02 13.48 -9.86
C PHE A 186 -3.13 14.50 -8.73
N SER A 187 -3.96 15.52 -8.94
CA SER A 187 -4.23 16.53 -7.94
C SER A 187 -5.70 16.84 -7.82
N ILE A 188 -6.11 17.24 -6.64
CA ILE A 188 -7.45 17.69 -6.33
C ILE A 188 -7.40 19.11 -5.78
N THR A 189 -8.34 19.94 -6.19
CA THR A 189 -8.64 21.22 -5.56
C THR A 189 -10.04 21.20 -4.96
N PHE A 190 -10.24 21.88 -3.84
CA PHE A 190 -11.53 22.06 -3.16
C PHE A 190 -12.06 23.51 -3.27
N LYS A 191 -11.52 24.31 -4.20
CA LYS A 191 -11.97 25.70 -4.47
C LYS A 191 -13.07 25.75 -5.52
N ASN A 192 -13.68 26.92 -5.75
CA ASN A 192 -14.64 27.15 -6.86
C ASN A 192 -15.82 26.16 -6.90
N ASP A 193 -16.72 26.24 -5.92
CA ASP A 193 -17.98 25.46 -5.88
C ASP A 193 -17.82 23.93 -5.92
N GLY A 194 -16.79 23.43 -5.24
CA GLY A 194 -16.55 22.01 -5.01
C GLY A 194 -15.19 21.54 -5.53
N GLY A 195 -14.67 22.22 -6.55
CA GLY A 195 -13.33 22.00 -7.07
C GLY A 195 -13.23 20.96 -8.18
N SER A 196 -12.03 20.43 -8.39
CA SER A 196 -11.74 19.60 -9.56
C SER A 196 -10.62 18.64 -9.31
N VAL A 197 -10.64 17.53 -10.04
CA VAL A 197 -9.53 16.57 -10.13
C VAL A 197 -8.81 16.77 -11.45
N THR A 198 -7.48 16.82 -11.42
CA THR A 198 -6.62 16.90 -12.60
C THR A 198 -5.62 15.76 -12.61
N TRP A 199 -5.40 15.13 -13.75
CA TRP A 199 -4.41 14.07 -13.93
C TRP A 199 -3.82 14.10 -15.34
N GLY A 200 -2.63 13.51 -15.49
CA GLY A 200 -1.91 13.45 -16.77
C GLY A 200 -1.78 14.83 -17.45
N ASP A 201 -1.77 14.82 -18.79
CA ASP A 201 -1.60 16.01 -19.63
C ASP A 201 -2.87 16.89 -19.75
N GLY A 202 -3.43 17.29 -18.60
CA GLY A 202 -4.49 18.30 -18.54
C GLY A 202 -5.92 17.76 -18.54
N ASN A 203 -6.13 16.48 -18.22
CA ASN A 203 -7.46 15.97 -17.97
C ASN A 203 -8.06 16.65 -16.73
N LEU A 204 -9.37 16.91 -16.76
CA LEU A 204 -10.08 17.65 -15.73
C LEU A 204 -11.45 17.01 -15.48
N ALA A 205 -11.75 16.69 -14.23
CA ALA A 205 -13.07 16.25 -13.79
C ALA A 205 -13.58 17.15 -12.66
N GLN A 206 -14.90 17.33 -12.60
CA GLN A 206 -15.53 18.04 -11.49
C GLN A 206 -15.41 17.20 -10.22
N HIS A 207 -14.88 17.81 -9.16
CA HIS A 207 -14.96 17.31 -7.79
C HIS A 207 -16.00 18.21 -7.11
N ARG A 208 -17.11 17.73 -6.56
CA ARG A 208 -18.17 18.56 -5.94
C ARG A 208 -17.92 18.81 -4.45
N GLY A 209 -16.66 18.91 -4.06
CA GLY A 209 -16.22 19.13 -2.68
C GLY A 209 -16.07 17.83 -1.88
N TRP A 210 -16.04 17.96 -0.56
CA TRP A 210 -15.81 16.85 0.37
C TRP A 210 -16.93 15.82 0.32
N MET A 211 -16.59 14.56 0.61
CA MET A 211 -17.53 13.47 0.78
C MET A 211 -17.95 13.40 2.26
N ASN A 212 -19.23 13.60 2.54
CA ASN A 212 -19.76 13.60 3.90
C ASN A 212 -19.99 12.16 4.40
N MET A 213 -19.01 11.61 5.11
CA MET A 213 -19.08 10.24 5.65
C MET A 213 -20.14 10.04 6.75
N GLY A 214 -20.76 11.13 7.24
CA GLY A 214 -21.92 11.07 8.13
C GLY A 214 -23.26 11.06 7.38
N TYR A 215 -23.24 11.09 6.05
CA TYR A 215 -24.42 11.06 5.20
C TYR A 215 -24.18 10.21 3.94
N LEU A 216 -24.24 8.90 4.15
CA LEU A 216 -24.12 7.88 3.12
C LEU A 216 -25.21 6.81 3.28
N TRP A 217 -25.58 6.17 2.18
CA TRP A 217 -26.63 5.15 2.13
C TRP A 217 -26.54 4.32 0.85
N ASN A 218 -27.20 3.16 0.84
CA ASN A 218 -27.55 2.45 -0.41
C ASN A 218 -29.03 2.06 -0.42
N ASN A 219 -29.52 1.61 -1.57
CA ASN A 219 -30.92 1.27 -1.78
C ASN A 219 -31.35 -0.09 -1.20
N SER A 220 -30.39 -0.89 -0.75
CA SER A 220 -30.64 -2.19 -0.12
C SER A 220 -30.77 -2.05 1.40
N GLU A 221 -30.46 -0.86 1.93
CA GLU A 221 -30.59 -0.57 3.33
C GLU A 221 -32.00 -0.21 3.76
N ASN A 222 -32.32 -0.57 4.99
CA ASN A 222 -33.55 -0.11 5.61
C ASN A 222 -33.48 1.43 5.75
N PRO A 223 -34.51 2.18 5.30
CA PRO A 223 -34.54 3.65 5.43
C PRO A 223 -34.38 4.18 6.86
N THR A 224 -34.59 3.33 7.86
CA THR A 224 -34.42 3.65 9.29
C THR A 224 -33.05 3.24 9.86
N PHE A 225 -32.15 2.69 9.04
CA PHE A 225 -30.81 2.26 9.43
C PHE A 225 -29.85 3.47 9.48
N PRO A 226 -29.06 3.63 10.56
CA PRO A 226 -28.45 4.91 10.92
C PRO A 226 -27.08 5.16 10.28
N ARG A 227 -27.00 5.33 8.95
CA ARG A 227 -25.79 5.87 8.28
C ARG A 227 -25.97 7.27 7.69
N ALA A 228 -27.18 7.63 7.28
CA ALA A 228 -27.53 8.98 6.82
C ALA A 228 -27.99 9.93 7.95
N ILE A 229 -27.14 10.14 8.96
CA ILE A 229 -27.53 10.77 10.23
C ILE A 229 -27.15 12.25 10.36
N SER A 230 -26.18 12.74 9.56
CA SER A 230 -25.68 14.12 9.66
C SER A 230 -25.47 14.78 8.30
N GLN A 231 -26.44 15.58 7.86
CA GLN A 231 -26.34 16.37 6.61
C GLN A 231 -25.32 17.52 6.72
N ALA A 232 -24.98 17.94 7.95
CA ALA A 232 -24.14 19.11 8.17
C ALA A 232 -22.67 18.85 7.84
N GLY A 233 -22.17 17.63 8.02
CA GLY A 233 -20.77 17.23 7.79
C GLY A 233 -19.76 18.24 8.35
N ASN A 234 -19.62 18.33 9.68
CA ASN A 234 -18.93 19.47 10.29
C ASN A 234 -17.44 19.51 9.92
N ALA A 235 -16.85 20.70 9.91
CA ALA A 235 -15.43 20.86 9.58
C ALA A 235 -14.50 20.13 10.57
N ALA A 236 -14.95 19.90 11.81
CA ALA A 236 -14.25 19.08 12.79
C ALA A 236 -14.23 17.60 12.39
N ASP A 237 -15.37 17.07 11.95
CA ASP A 237 -15.49 15.67 11.51
C ASP A 237 -14.63 15.42 10.26
N LEU A 238 -14.66 16.34 9.28
CA LEU A 238 -13.78 16.27 8.11
C LEU A 238 -12.31 16.28 8.50
N LYS A 239 -11.93 17.08 9.49
CA LYS A 239 -10.56 17.16 9.99
C LYS A 239 -10.14 15.84 10.63
N GLU A 240 -11.04 15.25 11.42
CA GLU A 240 -10.84 13.97 12.10
C GLU A 240 -10.70 12.83 11.08
N TRP A 241 -11.62 12.71 10.12
CA TRP A 241 -11.55 11.70 9.07
C TRP A 241 -10.35 11.90 8.16
N MET A 242 -9.90 13.14 7.94
CA MET A 242 -8.66 13.37 7.22
C MET A 242 -7.44 12.88 8.02
N ALA A 243 -7.38 13.12 9.32
CA ALA A 243 -6.26 12.68 10.16
C ALA A 243 -6.23 11.16 10.34
N ASN A 244 -7.36 10.59 10.76
CA ASN A 244 -7.43 9.23 11.29
C ASN A 244 -8.17 8.25 10.37
N GLY A 245 -8.77 8.76 9.30
CA GLY A 245 -9.67 8.01 8.44
C GLY A 245 -11.05 7.81 9.04
N TRP A 246 -12.02 7.62 8.16
CA TRP A 246 -13.34 7.13 8.52
C TRP A 246 -13.36 5.60 8.47
N ASP A 247 -13.89 4.97 9.52
CA ASP A 247 -13.82 3.53 9.80
C ASP A 247 -15.17 2.82 9.63
N GLY A 248 -16.17 3.47 9.05
CA GLY A 248 -17.46 2.87 8.79
C GLY A 248 -17.49 1.99 7.53
N THR A 249 -18.57 1.23 7.39
CA THR A 249 -18.77 0.31 6.26
C THR A 249 -19.18 1.06 5.01
N ILE A 250 -18.59 0.70 3.87
CA ILE A 250 -19.02 1.17 2.54
C ILE A 250 -19.46 -0.02 1.68
N TYR A 251 -20.43 0.18 0.79
CA TYR A 251 -20.88 -0.78 -0.20
C TYR A 251 -20.44 -0.31 -1.58
N ILE A 252 -19.65 -1.13 -2.27
CA ILE A 252 -19.10 -0.79 -3.58
C ILE A 252 -19.93 -1.45 -4.66
N ASP A 253 -20.28 -0.67 -5.70
CA ASP A 253 -21.05 -1.18 -6.83
C ASP A 253 -20.23 -1.41 -8.10
N CYS A 254 -20.91 -1.97 -9.11
CA CYS A 254 -20.48 -1.90 -10.50
C CYS A 254 -20.73 -0.51 -11.10
N LEU A 255 -20.28 -0.28 -12.35
CA LEU A 255 -20.53 0.99 -13.02
C LEU A 255 -22.03 1.24 -13.20
N TRP A 256 -22.47 2.48 -12.97
CA TRP A 256 -23.84 2.95 -13.17
C TRP A 256 -24.38 2.60 -14.56
N ARG A 257 -23.53 2.76 -15.58
CA ARG A 257 -23.87 2.47 -16.97
C ARG A 257 -24.20 0.99 -17.21
N ASP A 258 -23.70 0.11 -16.38
CA ASP A 258 -23.92 -1.34 -16.48
C ASP A 258 -25.20 -1.77 -15.75
N GLY A 259 -25.94 -0.81 -15.18
CA GLY A 259 -27.25 -1.02 -14.58
C GLY A 259 -27.22 -1.27 -13.07
N CYS A 260 -26.07 -1.08 -12.43
CA CYS A 260 -25.94 -1.18 -10.98
C CYS A 260 -26.05 0.22 -10.34
N ALA A 261 -27.02 0.40 -9.46
CA ALA A 261 -27.23 1.60 -8.65
C ALA A 261 -27.60 1.20 -7.21
N ASN A 262 -26.99 0.12 -6.73
CA ASN A 262 -27.24 -0.55 -5.47
C ASN A 262 -26.10 -0.36 -4.45
N GLY A 263 -24.97 0.23 -4.83
CA GLY A 263 -23.90 0.58 -3.90
C GLY A 263 -24.17 1.87 -3.14
N ASP A 264 -23.17 2.29 -2.36
CA ASP A 264 -23.28 3.47 -1.52
C ASP A 264 -23.22 4.76 -2.34
N PHE A 265 -24.11 5.67 -1.97
CA PHE A 265 -24.09 7.06 -2.34
C PHE A 265 -23.56 7.87 -1.17
N ILE A 266 -22.62 8.78 -1.44
CA ILE A 266 -22.08 9.69 -0.43
C ILE A 266 -22.40 11.13 -0.78
N HIS A 267 -23.01 11.86 0.15
CA HIS A 267 -23.37 13.25 -0.04
C HIS A 267 -22.15 14.16 -0.32
N ALA A 268 -22.25 15.00 -1.35
CA ALA A 268 -21.25 15.98 -1.69
C ALA A 268 -21.43 17.28 -0.88
N LYS A 269 -20.43 17.60 -0.08
CA LYS A 269 -20.35 18.81 0.73
C LYS A 269 -19.40 19.84 0.07
N PRO A 270 -19.93 20.86 -0.62
CA PRO A 270 -19.11 21.88 -1.24
C PRO A 270 -18.41 22.77 -0.19
N GLY A 271 -17.38 23.47 -0.65
CA GLY A 271 -16.57 24.38 0.17
C GLY A 271 -15.19 23.82 0.49
N THR A 272 -14.23 24.71 0.71
CA THR A 272 -12.82 24.31 0.76
C THR A 272 -12.44 23.62 2.06
N ASN A 273 -13.07 23.93 3.20
CA ASN A 273 -12.68 23.47 4.55
C ASN A 273 -11.14 23.35 4.70
N SER A 274 -10.43 24.45 4.41
CA SER A 274 -8.97 24.46 4.27
C SER A 274 -8.23 23.80 5.44
N SER A 275 -8.78 23.84 6.66
CA SER A 275 -8.21 23.17 7.83
C SER A 275 -8.04 21.66 7.70
N ALA A 276 -8.73 20.98 6.78
CA ALA A 276 -8.67 19.54 6.57
C ALA A 276 -7.66 19.09 5.49
N VAL A 277 -7.33 19.95 4.52
CA VAL A 277 -6.56 19.65 3.29
C VAL A 277 -5.15 19.06 3.55
N CYS A 278 -4.55 19.38 4.70
CA CYS A 278 -3.20 18.91 5.07
C CYS A 278 -3.20 18.14 6.39
N GLN A 279 -4.30 17.46 6.72
CA GLN A 279 -4.40 16.73 8.00
C GLN A 279 -4.10 15.24 7.86
N ALA A 280 -4.21 14.68 6.65
CA ALA A 280 -3.85 13.29 6.42
C ALA A 280 -2.34 13.07 6.58
N PRO A 281 -1.93 11.87 7.03
CA PRO A 281 -0.53 11.45 7.01
C PRO A 281 0.07 11.67 5.62
N VAL A 282 1.29 12.17 5.60
CA VAL A 282 2.08 12.41 4.39
C VAL A 282 3.25 11.44 4.44
N ASP A 283 3.54 10.79 3.32
CA ASP A 283 4.74 9.98 3.00
C ASP A 283 5.55 9.43 4.21
N PRO A 284 5.60 8.09 4.44
CA PRO A 284 5.34 6.99 3.49
C PRO A 284 3.97 6.34 3.61
N ASP A 285 3.06 6.93 4.37
CA ASP A 285 1.78 6.30 4.67
C ASP A 285 0.82 6.38 3.48
N GLN A 286 0.27 5.23 3.07
CA GLN A 286 -0.83 5.17 2.12
C GLN A 286 -2.12 5.60 2.83
N ILE A 287 -2.98 6.31 2.10
CA ILE A 287 -4.36 6.59 2.50
C ILE A 287 -5.33 5.96 1.50
N THR A 288 -6.52 5.58 1.96
CA THR A 288 -7.57 5.08 1.07
C THR A 288 -8.60 6.16 0.78
N ILE A 289 -8.95 6.33 -0.48
CA ILE A 289 -9.97 7.27 -0.97
C ILE A 289 -11.05 6.53 -1.76
N PRO A 290 -12.32 6.98 -1.77
CA PRO A 290 -13.35 6.39 -2.62
C PRO A 290 -13.11 6.66 -4.10
N VAL A 291 -13.54 5.74 -4.95
CA VAL A 291 -13.61 5.89 -6.40
C VAL A 291 -15.07 5.95 -6.80
N TYR A 292 -15.44 6.97 -7.56
CA TYR A 292 -16.80 7.18 -8.04
C TYR A 292 -16.87 7.19 -9.55
N ASP A 293 -18.02 6.90 -10.13
CA ASP A 293 -18.21 6.95 -11.59
C ASP A 293 -19.13 8.11 -12.02
N ILE A 294 -20.16 8.40 -11.22
CA ILE A 294 -21.08 9.51 -11.46
C ILE A 294 -21.27 10.36 -10.20
N ILE A 295 -21.56 11.63 -10.44
CA ILE A 295 -22.06 12.56 -9.43
C ILE A 295 -23.52 12.84 -9.76
N ALA A 296 -24.42 12.19 -9.05
CA ALA A 296 -25.84 12.21 -9.31
C ALA A 296 -26.56 13.29 -8.50
N ASP A 297 -27.61 13.87 -9.07
CA ASP A 297 -28.58 14.66 -8.31
C ASP A 297 -29.41 13.74 -7.41
N CYS A 298 -29.49 14.06 -6.11
CA CYS A 298 -30.20 13.24 -5.14
C CYS A 298 -31.66 12.98 -5.55
N GLU A 299 -32.29 13.99 -6.15
CA GLU A 299 -33.58 13.85 -6.83
C GLU A 299 -33.46 14.56 -8.19
N PRO A 300 -33.82 13.92 -9.32
CA PRO A 300 -34.58 12.65 -9.44
C PRO A 300 -33.73 11.41 -9.75
N GLU A 301 -32.39 11.49 -9.74
CA GLU A 301 -31.55 10.45 -10.33
C GLU A 301 -31.32 9.25 -9.40
N ILE A 302 -31.24 9.48 -8.08
CA ILE A 302 -31.02 8.41 -7.12
C ILE A 302 -32.35 7.68 -6.83
N PRO A 303 -32.44 6.37 -7.07
CA PRO A 303 -33.67 5.61 -6.88
C PRO A 303 -34.01 5.45 -5.39
N ASP A 304 -35.31 5.30 -5.11
CA ASP A 304 -35.79 4.84 -3.80
C ASP A 304 -35.53 3.33 -3.63
N PRO A 305 -35.36 2.83 -2.39
CA PRO A 305 -35.45 3.57 -1.13
C PRO A 305 -34.17 4.38 -0.83
N LYS A 306 -34.34 5.62 -0.37
CA LYS A 306 -33.26 6.51 0.07
C LYS A 306 -33.75 7.41 1.23
N PRO A 307 -32.84 7.96 2.06
CA PRO A 307 -33.20 8.99 3.02
C PRO A 307 -33.62 10.29 2.31
N ASP A 308 -34.19 11.24 3.07
CA ASP A 308 -34.49 12.58 2.55
C ASP A 308 -33.24 13.21 1.92
N CYS A 309 -33.41 13.90 0.80
CA CYS A 309 -32.28 14.54 0.16
C CYS A 309 -31.64 15.62 1.05
N PRO A 310 -30.30 15.72 1.08
CA PRO A 310 -29.61 16.73 1.88
C PRO A 310 -30.08 18.14 1.56
N THR A 311 -30.45 18.89 2.59
CA THR A 311 -30.89 20.30 2.47
C THR A 311 -29.77 21.30 2.77
N GLN A 312 -28.65 20.82 3.32
CA GLN A 312 -27.48 21.62 3.66
C GLN A 312 -26.30 21.20 2.79
N GLY A 313 -25.54 22.16 2.24
CA GLY A 313 -24.43 21.88 1.33
C GLY A 313 -24.86 21.87 -0.13
N SER A 314 -24.93 20.69 -0.76
CA SER A 314 -25.43 20.51 -2.13
C SER A 314 -26.46 19.38 -2.23
N GLY A 315 -27.16 19.31 -3.36
CA GLY A 315 -28.06 18.20 -3.71
C GLY A 315 -27.37 17.04 -4.43
N PHE A 316 -26.04 17.05 -4.56
CA PHE A 316 -25.30 16.04 -5.30
C PHE A 316 -24.77 14.92 -4.39
N CYS A 317 -24.68 13.71 -4.93
CA CYS A 317 -24.07 12.57 -4.26
C CYS A 317 -23.16 11.79 -5.21
N TYR A 318 -22.10 11.23 -4.68
CA TYR A 318 -21.17 10.38 -5.41
C TYR A 318 -21.65 8.93 -5.34
N HIS A 319 -21.79 8.27 -6.48
CA HIS A 319 -22.00 6.83 -6.54
C HIS A 319 -20.65 6.11 -6.47
N ILE A 320 -20.48 5.20 -5.52
CA ILE A 320 -19.18 4.61 -5.21
C ILE A 320 -19.02 3.23 -5.85
N ILE A 321 -17.98 3.10 -6.67
CA ILE A 321 -17.66 1.90 -7.46
C ILE A 321 -16.30 1.28 -7.12
N GLY A 322 -15.59 1.88 -6.16
CA GLY A 322 -14.32 1.36 -5.71
C GLY A 322 -13.68 2.20 -4.61
N VAL A 323 -12.43 1.83 -4.32
CA VAL A 323 -11.52 2.57 -3.46
C VAL A 323 -10.12 2.49 -4.05
N ALA A 324 -9.33 3.55 -3.87
CA ALA A 324 -7.95 3.61 -4.31
C ALA A 324 -7.03 3.90 -3.11
N ALA A 325 -5.91 3.20 -3.04
CA ALA A 325 -4.80 3.52 -2.17
C ALA A 325 -3.91 4.54 -2.88
N VAL A 326 -3.64 5.65 -2.20
CA VAL A 326 -2.90 6.78 -2.77
C VAL A 326 -1.90 7.30 -1.74
N ARG A 327 -0.81 7.88 -2.22
CA ARG A 327 0.20 8.53 -1.38
C ARG A 327 0.10 10.02 -1.58
N ILE A 328 0.00 10.78 -0.49
CA ILE A 328 0.05 12.25 -0.57
C ILE A 328 1.49 12.67 -0.80
N THR A 329 1.75 13.35 -1.92
CA THR A 329 3.06 13.90 -2.30
C THR A 329 3.18 15.38 -2.00
N GLY A 330 2.04 16.08 -1.89
CA GLY A 330 2.01 17.48 -1.52
C GLY A 330 0.63 17.95 -1.10
N CYS A 331 0.58 19.00 -0.28
CA CYS A 331 -0.68 19.63 0.09
C CYS A 331 -0.47 21.14 0.28
N SER A 332 -1.51 21.93 0.02
CA SER A 332 -1.50 23.38 0.24
C SER A 332 -2.78 23.82 0.93
N GLN A 333 -2.69 24.15 2.21
CA GLN A 333 -3.84 24.58 3.00
C GLN A 333 -4.49 25.85 2.43
N GLY A 334 -3.68 26.86 2.10
CA GLY A 334 -4.14 28.11 1.48
C GLY A 334 -4.51 27.93 -0.01
N GLY A 335 -3.86 26.97 -0.69
CA GLY A 335 -4.20 26.54 -2.04
C GLY A 335 -5.53 25.80 -2.12
N GLY A 336 -5.93 25.10 -1.06
CA GLY A 336 -7.06 24.18 -1.07
C GLY A 336 -6.80 22.96 -1.94
N THR A 337 -5.54 22.52 -2.05
CA THR A 337 -5.11 21.47 -2.99
C THR A 337 -4.36 20.34 -2.31
N ILE A 338 -4.53 19.12 -2.83
CA ILE A 338 -3.77 17.93 -2.45
C ILE A 338 -3.23 17.31 -3.74
N ALA A 339 -1.94 17.01 -3.77
CA ALA A 339 -1.27 16.27 -4.83
C ALA A 339 -0.95 14.86 -4.33
N MET A 340 -1.19 13.86 -5.16
CA MET A 340 -1.12 12.46 -4.81
C MET A 340 -0.56 11.62 -5.95
N GLU A 341 -0.03 10.47 -5.59
CA GLU A 341 0.31 9.37 -6.50
C GLU A 341 -0.64 8.20 -6.25
N LEU A 342 -1.13 7.58 -7.32
CA LEU A 342 -1.89 6.34 -7.28
C LEU A 342 -0.93 5.19 -6.95
N ASP A 343 -1.23 4.42 -5.91
CA ASP A 343 -0.42 3.28 -5.48
C ASP A 343 -1.13 1.95 -5.80
N ARG A 344 -2.45 1.88 -5.57
CA ARG A 344 -3.25 0.71 -5.95
C ARG A 344 -4.73 1.04 -6.11
N LEU A 345 -5.41 0.29 -6.96
CA LEU A 345 -6.85 0.35 -7.16
C LEU A 345 -7.56 -0.93 -6.69
N VAL A 346 -8.75 -0.78 -6.09
CA VAL A 346 -9.75 -1.85 -5.92
C VAL A 346 -11.11 -1.37 -6.42
N THR A 347 -11.61 -2.01 -7.47
CA THR A 347 -12.92 -1.75 -8.07
C THR A 347 -13.66 -3.06 -8.31
N GLY A 348 -15.00 -3.04 -8.25
CA GLY A 348 -15.85 -4.21 -8.50
C GLY A 348 -16.96 -4.38 -7.46
N GLU A 349 -17.98 -5.17 -7.79
CA GLU A 349 -19.14 -5.40 -6.91
C GLU A 349 -18.75 -6.03 -5.56
N GLY A 350 -19.20 -5.43 -4.46
CA GLY A 350 -19.24 -6.08 -3.16
C GLY A 350 -19.10 -5.19 -1.92
N MET A 351 -19.14 -5.83 -0.76
CA MET A 351 -19.08 -5.22 0.58
C MET A 351 -17.69 -5.40 1.23
N PRO A 352 -16.89 -4.33 1.38
CA PRO A 352 -15.83 -4.31 2.38
C PRO A 352 -16.42 -4.36 3.81
N ASN A 353 -16.55 -5.56 4.40
CA ASN A 353 -17.02 -5.71 5.78
C ASN A 353 -15.89 -5.46 6.79
N LEU A 354 -16.12 -4.55 7.75
CA LEU A 354 -15.16 -4.09 8.77
C LEU A 354 -15.42 -4.61 10.19
N SER A 355 -16.55 -5.28 10.44
CA SER A 355 -16.97 -5.61 11.82
C SER A 355 -16.75 -7.06 12.23
N GLU A 356 -16.51 -7.98 11.30
CA GLU A 356 -16.31 -9.41 11.59
C GLU A 356 -15.11 -9.98 10.83
N TYR A 357 -13.91 -9.53 11.20
CA TYR A 357 -12.67 -10.07 10.65
C TYR A 357 -12.47 -11.50 11.17
N THR A 358 -12.80 -12.49 10.35
CA THR A 358 -12.71 -13.91 10.73
C THR A 358 -11.56 -14.64 10.05
N GLY A 359 -10.86 -14.01 9.09
CA GLY A 359 -9.72 -14.61 8.36
C GLY A 359 -10.12 -15.86 7.56
N PHE A 360 -9.12 -16.66 7.17
CA PHE A 360 -9.35 -17.90 6.43
C PHE A 360 -10.29 -18.85 7.17
N GLY A 361 -11.26 -19.43 6.45
CA GLY A 361 -12.31 -20.31 6.99
C GLY A 361 -13.43 -19.60 7.74
N GLY A 362 -13.42 -18.26 7.79
CA GLY A 362 -14.48 -17.45 8.38
C GLY A 362 -15.73 -17.34 7.51
N THR A 363 -16.92 -17.40 8.11
CA THR A 363 -18.22 -17.45 7.40
C THR A 363 -18.60 -16.20 6.62
N GLN A 364 -17.85 -15.10 6.74
CA GLN A 364 -18.09 -13.83 6.04
C GLN A 364 -16.83 -13.18 5.46
N ALA A 365 -15.70 -13.90 5.43
CA ALA A 365 -14.40 -13.28 5.18
C ALA A 365 -14.26 -12.62 3.78
N CYS A 366 -15.08 -13.03 2.81
CA CYS A 366 -15.22 -12.40 1.49
C CYS A 366 -16.67 -12.30 0.99
N ALA A 367 -17.64 -12.03 1.86
CA ALA A 367 -19.04 -11.81 1.44
C ALA A 367 -19.24 -10.65 0.43
N GLY A 368 -18.16 -10.00 -0.02
CA GLY A 368 -18.13 -8.85 -0.93
C GLY A 368 -16.96 -8.82 -1.91
N GLY A 369 -16.39 -9.97 -2.28
CA GLY A 369 -15.61 -10.10 -3.51
C GLY A 369 -14.12 -9.71 -3.51
N TYR A 370 -13.61 -8.87 -2.59
CA TYR A 370 -12.21 -8.42 -2.64
C TYR A 370 -11.55 -8.20 -1.27
N GLN A 371 -10.28 -8.63 -1.15
CA GLN A 371 -9.38 -8.31 -0.04
C GLN A 371 -8.11 -7.64 -0.57
N ILE A 372 -7.63 -6.59 0.09
CA ILE A 372 -6.34 -5.97 -0.24
C ILE A 372 -5.24 -6.63 0.56
N VAL A 373 -4.12 -6.88 -0.10
CA VAL A 373 -2.90 -7.37 0.53
C VAL A 373 -1.86 -6.26 0.60
N ASN A 374 -1.42 -5.90 1.80
CA ASN A 374 -0.44 -4.83 1.98
C ASN A 374 0.68 -5.23 2.94
N LEU A 375 1.85 -4.60 2.78
CA LEU A 375 2.96 -4.78 3.72
C LEU A 375 2.63 -4.06 5.04
N SER A 376 2.69 -4.79 6.14
CA SER A 376 2.63 -4.23 7.48
C SER A 376 4.05 -3.96 7.94
N LYS A 377 4.43 -2.68 7.95
CA LYS A 377 5.69 -2.23 8.56
C LYS A 377 5.62 -2.28 10.09
#